data_AF-A0AAD1WES4-F1
#
_entry.id   AF-A0AAD1WES4-F1
#
_cell.length_a   1.000
_cell.length_b   1.000
_cell.length_c   1.000
_cell.angle_alpha   90.00
_cell.angle_beta   90.00
_cell.angle_gamma   90.00
#
_symmetry.space_group_name_H-M   'P 1'
#
loop_
_entity.id
_entity.type
_entity.pdbx_description
1 polymer ?
#
loop_
_entity_poly.entity_id
_entity_poly.type
_entity_poly.pdbx_seq_one_letter_code
_entity_poly.pdbx_strand_id
1 'polypeptide(L)'
;MGKVIFYEDRNFQGHHYECSSECSDLTKYFQRCNSIRVENGNWILYENPNHRGHQYYLRRGEYPDFNQWMGFNDSIRSCRIIPQNRTPLTERYPPYIL
;
A
#
# COMPACT_ATOMS: atom_id res chain seq x y z
N MET A 1 -6.78 -11.40 3.20
CA MET A 1 -6.14 -10.34 4.03
C MET A 1 -4.95 -9.80 3.26
N GLY A 2 -4.76 -8.48 3.20
CA GLY A 2 -3.59 -7.90 2.55
C GLY A 2 -2.34 -8.05 3.39
N LYS A 3 -1.18 -7.88 2.77
CA LYS A 3 0.12 -7.84 3.45
C LYS A 3 1.11 -7.00 2.64
N VAL A 4 1.70 -6.01 3.30
CA VAL A 4 2.77 -5.15 2.79
C VAL A 4 3.89 -5.04 3.84
N ILE A 5 5.14 -5.03 3.38
CA ILE A 5 6.32 -4.90 4.22
C ILE A 5 7.09 -3.67 3.75
N PHE A 6 7.36 -2.75 4.68
CA PHE A 6 8.15 -1.54 4.46
C PHE A 6 9.56 -1.74 5.01
N TYR A 7 10.57 -1.30 4.27
CA TYR A 7 11.98 -1.38 4.66
C TYR A 7 12.60 0.02 4.66
N GLU A 8 13.39 0.33 5.69
CA GLU A 8 14.03 1.65 5.82
C GLU A 8 15.10 1.89 4.75
N ASP A 9 15.76 0.84 4.26
CA ASP A 9 16.81 0.93 3.25
C ASP A 9 16.38 0.31 1.91
N ARG A 10 17.18 0.56 0.87
CA ARG A 10 16.98 -0.02 -0.47
C ARG A 10 17.20 -1.53 -0.46
N ASN A 11 16.68 -2.22 -1.49
CA ASN A 11 16.90 -3.66 -1.70
C ASN A 11 16.48 -4.53 -0.50
N PHE A 12 15.41 -4.13 0.20
CA PHE A 12 14.79 -4.87 1.30
C PHE A 12 15.73 -5.07 2.50
N GLN A 13 16.56 -4.06 2.79
CA GLN A 13 17.53 -4.07 3.88
C GLN A 13 17.08 -3.16 5.04
N GLY A 14 17.80 -3.24 6.16
CA GLY A 14 17.58 -2.41 7.32
C GLY A 14 16.38 -2.86 8.18
N HIS A 15 15.92 -1.96 9.03
CA HIS A 15 14.71 -2.19 9.83
C HIS A 15 13.48 -2.31 8.90
N HIS A 16 12.52 -3.15 9.30
CA HIS A 16 11.31 -3.35 8.52
C HIS A 16 10.06 -3.44 9.40
N TYR A 17 8.93 -3.10 8.80
CA TYR A 17 7.62 -3.18 9.43
C TYR A 17 6.62 -3.85 8.49
N GLU A 18 5.90 -4.85 9.01
CA GLU A 18 4.82 -5.54 8.32
C GLU A 18 3.47 -4.92 8.69
N CYS A 19 2.64 -4.66 7.67
CA CYS A 19 1.30 -4.14 7.82
C CYS A 19 0.29 -5.01 7.04
N SER A 20 -0.82 -5.38 7.67
CA SER A 20 -1.86 -6.23 7.09
C SER A 20 -3.24 -5.55 7.02
N SER A 21 -3.36 -4.34 7.56
CA SER A 21 -4.57 -3.51 7.58
C SER A 21 -4.27 -2.06 7.21
N GLU A 22 -5.30 -1.22 7.15
CA GLU A 22 -5.11 0.23 7.08
C GLU A 22 -4.38 0.75 8.33
N CYS A 23 -3.51 1.74 8.14
CA CYS A 23 -2.81 2.44 9.22
C CYS A 23 -2.74 3.94 8.91
N SER A 24 -3.23 4.78 9.83
CA SER A 24 -3.25 6.24 9.66
C SER A 24 -1.93 6.92 10.04
N ASP A 25 -1.05 6.27 10.78
CA ASP A 25 0.25 6.83 11.16
C ASP A 25 1.31 5.75 11.34
N LEU A 26 2.24 5.68 10.38
CA LEU A 26 3.35 4.74 10.36
C LEU A 26 4.62 5.30 11.02
N THR A 27 4.63 6.56 11.45
CA THR A 27 5.81 7.26 11.99
C THR A 27 6.39 6.59 13.24
N LYS A 28 5.55 5.83 13.96
CA LYS A 28 5.96 5.07 15.16
C LYS A 28 6.75 3.81 14.85
N TYR A 29 6.66 3.30 13.61
CA TYR A 29 7.28 2.03 13.22
C TYR A 29 8.59 2.23 12.45
N PHE A 30 8.70 3.29 11.65
CA PHE A 30 9.92 3.60 10.91
C PHE A 30 10.03 5.10 10.58
N GLN A 31 11.27 5.57 10.40
CA GLN A 31 11.54 6.99 10.11
C GLN A 31 11.60 7.29 8.61
N ARG A 32 11.86 6.29 7.77
CA ARG A 32 11.96 6.40 6.31
C ARG A 32 11.58 5.08 5.65
N CYS A 33 11.29 5.09 4.35
CA CYS A 33 10.97 3.90 3.58
C CYS A 33 11.58 3.97 2.18
N ASN A 34 12.57 3.10 1.93
CA ASN A 34 13.32 3.08 0.67
C ASN A 34 13.10 1.81 -0.16
N SER A 35 12.46 0.77 0.38
CA SER A 35 11.98 -0.35 -0.42
C SER A 35 10.74 -1.00 0.20
N ILE A 36 9.92 -1.66 -0.65
CA ILE A 36 8.62 -2.19 -0.26
C ILE A 36 8.37 -3.55 -0.91
N ARG A 37 7.81 -4.50 -0.16
CA ARG A 37 7.26 -5.74 -0.71
C ARG A 37 5.77 -5.81 -0.45
N VAL A 38 4.98 -5.94 -1.50
CA VAL A 38 3.55 -6.22 -1.39
C VAL A 38 3.34 -7.70 -1.64
N GLU A 39 3.08 -8.46 -0.57
CA GLU A 39 2.83 -9.90 -0.68
C GLU A 39 1.38 -10.19 -1.10
N ASN A 40 0.41 -9.40 -0.61
CA ASN A 40 -1.00 -9.58 -0.94
C ASN A 40 -1.82 -8.28 -0.86
N GLY A 41 -2.87 -8.20 -1.67
CA GLY A 41 -3.75 -7.03 -1.78
C GLY A 41 -3.18 -5.95 -2.69
N ASN A 42 -4.03 -4.95 -2.97
CA ASN A 42 -3.61 -3.70 -3.60
C ASN A 42 -3.62 -2.62 -2.52
N TRP A 43 -2.61 -1.76 -2.54
CA TRP A 43 -2.38 -0.78 -1.49
C TRP A 43 -2.31 0.63 -2.06
N ILE A 44 -2.75 1.60 -1.27
CA ILE A 44 -2.43 3.01 -1.48
C ILE A 44 -1.60 3.45 -0.29
N LEU A 45 -0.40 3.95 -0.60
CA LEU A 45 0.51 4.53 0.36
C LEU A 45 0.48 6.04 0.26
N TYR A 46 0.77 6.69 1.38
CA TYR A 46 0.67 8.14 1.51
C TYR A 46 1.93 8.70 2.14
N GLU A 47 2.38 9.82 1.61
CA GLU A 47 3.55 10.54 2.09
C GLU A 47 3.38 11.11 3.51
N ASN A 48 2.15 11.48 3.89
CA ASN A 48 1.83 12.08 5.19
C ASN A 48 0.88 11.21 6.02
N PRO A 49 0.84 11.39 7.36
CA PRO A 49 -0.15 10.74 8.21
C PRO A 49 -1.59 11.09 7.79
N ASN A 50 -2.54 10.26 8.22
CA ASN A 50 -3.97 10.40 7.99
C ASN A 50 -4.37 10.45 6.50
N HIS A 51 -3.68 9.67 5.67
CA HIS A 51 -3.96 9.49 4.24
C HIS A 51 -3.88 10.78 3.42
N ARG A 52 -2.84 11.59 3.68
CA ARG A 52 -2.61 12.90 3.02
C ARG A 52 -1.31 12.91 2.21
N GLY A 53 -1.15 13.95 1.40
CA GLY A 53 0.04 14.15 0.56
C GLY A 53 0.01 13.32 -0.72
N HIS A 54 1.20 13.10 -1.29
CA HIS A 54 1.35 12.27 -2.49
C HIS A 54 0.88 10.83 -2.23
N GLN A 55 0.22 10.24 -3.23
CA GLN A 55 -0.39 8.91 -3.15
C GLN A 55 0.29 7.96 -4.13
N TYR A 56 0.60 6.76 -3.66
CA TYR A 56 1.27 5.74 -4.44
C TYR A 56 0.45 4.47 -4.45
N TYR A 57 -0.01 4.05 -5.63
CA TYR A 57 -0.74 2.81 -5.81
C TYR A 57 0.23 1.67 -6.07
N LEU A 58 0.22 0.66 -5.19
CA LEU A 58 1.05 -0.52 -5.31
C LEU A 58 0.20 -1.78 -5.47
N ARG A 59 0.62 -2.63 -6.40
CA ARG A 59 0.10 -3.98 -6.58
C ARG A 59 1.05 -4.96 -5.92
N ARG A 60 0.62 -6.23 -5.83
CA ARG A 60 1.50 -7.34 -5.46
C ARG A 60 2.79 -7.28 -6.30
N GLY A 61 3.94 -7.30 -5.63
CA GLY A 61 5.24 -7.16 -6.26
C GLY A 61 6.33 -6.70 -5.30
N GLU A 62 7.54 -6.60 -5.84
CA GLU A 62 8.73 -6.15 -5.14
C GLU A 62 9.19 -4.80 -5.69
N TYR A 63 9.46 -3.86 -4.80
CA TYR A 63 9.84 -2.50 -5.12
C TYR A 63 11.16 -2.16 -4.41
N PRO A 64 12.32 -2.44 -5.03
CA PRO A 64 13.64 -2.34 -4.37
C PRO A 64 14.13 -0.91 -4.10
N ASP A 65 13.48 0.11 -4.68
CA ASP A 65 13.82 1.53 -4.54
C ASP A 65 12.57 2.41 -4.75
N PHE A 66 12.52 3.60 -4.16
CA PHE A 66 11.34 4.47 -4.22
C PHE A 66 10.95 4.94 -5.62
N ASN A 67 11.89 4.97 -6.57
CA ASN A 67 11.57 5.28 -7.97
C ASN A 67 10.63 4.24 -8.59
N GLN A 68 10.59 3.00 -8.07
CA GLN A 68 9.75 1.92 -8.58
C GLN A 68 8.26 2.12 -8.30
N TRP A 69 7.89 2.92 -7.30
CA TRP A 69 6.51 3.37 -7.08
C TRP A 69 6.30 4.84 -7.44
N MET A 70 7.24 5.43 -8.21
CA MET A 70 7.23 6.85 -8.60
C MET A 70 7.22 7.79 -7.39
N GLY A 71 7.89 7.40 -6.30
CA GLY A 71 8.09 8.24 -5.12
C GLY A 71 8.97 9.44 -5.41
N PHE A 72 8.60 10.61 -4.88
CA PHE A 72 9.45 11.81 -4.93
C PHE A 72 10.54 11.81 -3.85
N ASN A 73 10.31 11.08 -2.76
CA ASN A 73 11.19 10.94 -1.60
C ASN A 73 10.95 9.57 -0.93
N ASP A 74 11.62 9.35 0.21
CA ASP A 74 11.53 8.13 1.03
C ASP A 74 10.49 8.25 2.17
N SER A 75 9.56 9.20 2.10
CA SER A 75 8.53 9.39 3.13
C SER A 75 7.27 8.58 2.79
N ILE A 76 6.96 7.63 3.67
CA ILE A 76 5.68 6.92 3.71
C ILE A 76 5.19 6.96 5.16
N ARG A 77 4.00 7.49 5.39
CA ARG A 77 3.49 7.79 6.74
C ARG A 77 2.09 7.28 7.00
N SER A 78 1.35 6.86 5.99
CA SER A 78 0.11 6.11 6.18
C SER A 78 -0.18 5.20 4.98
N CYS A 79 -1.02 4.19 5.18
CA CYS A 79 -1.38 3.23 4.15
C CYS A 79 -2.84 2.75 4.29
N ARG A 80 -3.44 2.34 3.17
CA ARG A 80 -4.73 1.67 3.14
C ARG A 80 -4.73 0.51 2.16
N ILE A 81 -5.46 -0.53 2.49
CA ILE A 81 -5.75 -1.63 1.56
C ILE A 81 -6.96 -1.25 0.70
N ILE A 82 -6.91 -1.53 -0.60
CA ILE A 82 -8.06 -1.37 -1.48
C ILE A 82 -8.89 -2.66 -1.40
N PRO A 83 -10.18 -2.60 -1.00
CA PRO A 83 -11.07 -3.74 -1.06
C PRO A 83 -11.17 -4.24 -2.50
N GLN A 84 -10.87 -5.52 -2.72
CA GLN A 84 -11.28 -6.16 -3.96
C GLN A 84 -12.78 -6.39 -3.87
N ASN A 85 -13.58 -5.41 -4.31
CA ASN A 85 -15.01 -5.58 -4.44
C ASN A 85 -15.28 -6.73 -5.42
N ARG A 86 -15.47 -7.94 -4.88
CA ARG A 86 -16.10 -9.05 -5.56
C ARG A 86 -17.61 -8.85 -5.55
N THR A 87 -18.12 -7.73 -6.05
CA THR A 87 -19.52 -7.75 -6.49
C THR A 87 -19.52 -8.49 -7.81
N PRO A 88 -20.10 -9.70 -7.91
CA PRO A 88 -20.29 -10.33 -9.20
C PRO A 88 -21.09 -9.37 -10.07
N LEU A 89 -20.73 -9.22 -11.35
CA LEU A 89 -21.48 -8.38 -12.28
C LEU A 89 -22.98 -8.73 -12.33
N THR A 90 -23.34 -9.95 -11.92
CA THR A 90 -24.71 -10.47 -11.83
C THR A 90 -25.58 -9.81 -10.76
N GLU A 91 -25.00 -9.14 -9.76
CA GLU A 91 -25.77 -8.39 -8.73
C GLU A 91 -25.98 -6.91 -9.09
N ARG A 92 -25.27 -6.39 -10.10
CA ARG A 92 -25.45 -4.99 -10.57
C ARG A 92 -26.59 -4.82 -11.57
N TYR A 93 -27.03 -5.91 -12.19
CA TYR A 93 -28.17 -5.94 -13.11
C TYR A 93 -28.99 -7.22 -12.85
N PRO A 94 -30.11 -7.16 -12.12
CA PRO A 94 -30.99 -8.33 -12.02
C PRO A 94 -31.51 -8.69 -13.43
N PRO A 95 -31.50 -9.96 -13.85
CA PRO A 95 -31.89 -10.39 -15.20
C PRO A 95 -33.41 -10.33 -15.48
N TYR A 96 -34.18 -9.50 -14.78
CA TYR A 96 -35.63 -9.41 -14.98
C TYR A 96 -36.09 -7.96 -15.10
N ILE A 97 -35.92 -7.40 -16.30
CA ILE A 97 -36.93 -6.56 -16.91
C ILE A 97 -37.40 -7.32 -18.16
N LEU A 98 -38.42 -8.16 -17.97
CA LEU A 98 -39.37 -8.57 -19.01
C LEU A 98 -40.75 -8.10 -18.57
#